data_AF-A0A2D5WXB7-F1
#
_entry.id   AF-A0A2D5WXB7-F1
#
_cell.length_a   1.000
_cell.length_b   1.000
_cell.length_c   1.000
_cell.angle_alpha   90.00
_cell.angle_beta   90.00
_cell.angle_gamma   90.00
#
_symmetry.space_group_name_H-M   'P 1'
#
loop_
_entity.id
_entity.type
_entity.pdbx_description
1 polymer ?
#
loop_
_entity_poly.entity_id
_entity_poly.type
_entity_poly.pdbx_seq_one_letter_code
_entity_poly.pdbx_strand_id
1 'polypeptide(L)'
;VPQQSTDIHGLTIDFLSDKKIFRKIADEFLEFVSDSPIIAHNVDFDIGFLNYELSNCEKDKLTNKTIDTVEIAREKFPGQSVSLDALCKRYNINIAAREKHSAILDTELLSKVYIELLDKKEPTLDLNIDTKTFENDTEFDVSKFKNRELPMRLSKEEEELHKDFVETLGPKAIWKKINSN
;
A
#
# COMPACT_ATOMS: atom_id res chain seq x y z
N VAL A 1 -30.41 -5.56 26.90
CA VAL A 1 -29.50 -4.73 26.07
C VAL A 1 -29.10 -3.51 26.89
N PRO A 2 -27.80 -3.23 27.07
CA PRO A 2 -27.33 -2.03 27.76
C PRO A 2 -27.77 -0.75 27.03
N GLN A 3 -28.13 0.31 27.77
CA GLN A 3 -28.61 1.58 27.20
C GLN A 3 -27.64 2.15 26.15
N GLN A 4 -26.34 2.09 26.43
CA GLN A 4 -25.27 2.55 25.55
C GLN A 4 -25.23 1.85 24.18
N SER A 5 -25.61 0.56 24.13
CA SER A 5 -25.66 -0.19 22.86
C SER A 5 -26.90 0.17 22.05
N THR A 6 -28.02 0.41 22.73
CA THR A 6 -29.26 0.91 22.12
C THR A 6 -29.06 2.29 21.52
N ASP A 7 -28.32 3.18 22.19
CA ASP A 7 -28.09 4.56 21.72
C ASP A 7 -27.20 4.60 20.45
N ILE A 8 -26.31 3.62 20.28
CA ILE A 8 -25.39 3.53 19.13
C ILE A 8 -26.04 2.81 17.95
N HIS A 9 -26.61 1.62 18.18
CA HIS A 9 -27.11 0.75 17.10
C HIS A 9 -28.63 0.82 16.91
N GLY A 10 -29.36 1.39 17.86
CA GLY A 10 -30.82 1.48 17.82
C GLY A 10 -31.56 0.17 18.04
N LEU A 11 -30.86 -0.91 18.43
CA LEU A 11 -31.45 -2.22 18.69
C LEU A 11 -32.06 -2.27 20.09
N THR A 12 -33.40 -2.28 20.16
CA THR A 12 -34.13 -2.42 21.42
C THR A 12 -34.31 -3.88 21.81
N ILE A 13 -34.55 -4.14 23.09
CA ILE A 13 -34.89 -5.48 23.60
C ILE A 13 -36.13 -6.01 22.86
N ASP A 14 -37.12 -5.16 22.63
CA ASP A 14 -38.36 -5.53 21.93
C ASP A 14 -38.09 -5.97 20.50
N PHE A 15 -37.19 -5.29 19.77
CA PHE A 15 -36.79 -5.67 18.41
C PHE A 15 -36.07 -7.02 18.34
N LEU A 16 -35.37 -7.42 19.40
CA LEU A 16 -34.62 -8.67 19.47
C LEU A 16 -35.47 -9.83 20.02
N SER A 17 -36.62 -9.53 20.65
CA SER A 17 -37.44 -10.51 21.37
C SER A 17 -38.06 -11.59 20.47
N ASP A 18 -38.31 -11.28 19.20
CA ASP A 18 -38.89 -12.18 18.20
C ASP A 18 -37.84 -12.92 17.36
N LYS A 19 -36.54 -12.65 17.59
CA LYS A 19 -35.45 -13.19 16.78
C LYS A 19 -35.00 -14.57 17.28
N LYS A 20 -34.46 -15.37 16.36
CA LYS A 20 -33.91 -16.70 16.68
C LYS A 20 -32.64 -16.55 17.52
N ILE A 21 -32.49 -17.42 18.52
CA ILE A 21 -31.23 -17.59 19.26
C ILE A 21 -30.12 -18.15 18.36
N PHE A 22 -28.86 -17.81 18.67
CA PHE A 22 -27.69 -18.23 17.88
C PHE A 22 -27.62 -19.74 17.67
N ARG A 23 -27.90 -20.55 18.69
CA ARG A 23 -27.91 -22.02 18.59
C ARG A 23 -28.81 -22.57 17.48
N LYS A 24 -29.88 -21.87 17.10
CA LYS A 24 -30.79 -22.30 16.02
C LYS A 24 -30.28 -21.95 14.62
N ILE A 25 -29.31 -21.05 14.51
CA ILE A 25 -28.76 -20.56 13.23
C ILE A 25 -27.26 -20.90 13.08
N ALA A 26 -26.65 -21.51 14.10
CA ALA A 26 -25.20 -21.75 14.12
C ALA A 26 -24.73 -22.65 12.96
N ASP A 27 -25.53 -23.65 12.57
CA ASP A 27 -25.23 -24.50 11.40
C ASP A 27 -25.30 -23.70 10.09
N GLU A 28 -26.37 -22.94 9.88
CA GLU A 28 -26.56 -22.08 8.71
C GLU A 28 -25.45 -21.01 8.60
N PHE A 29 -25.02 -20.47 9.73
CA PHE A 29 -23.91 -19.52 9.80
C PHE A 29 -22.58 -20.15 9.40
N LEU A 30 -22.27 -21.36 9.90
CA LEU A 30 -21.04 -22.07 9.53
C LEU A 30 -21.03 -22.42 8.03
N GLU A 31 -22.17 -22.81 7.47
CA GLU A 31 -22.31 -23.06 6.03
C GLU A 31 -22.13 -21.77 5.21
N PHE A 32 -22.68 -20.64 5.69
CA PHE A 32 -22.53 -19.34 5.05
C PHE A 32 -21.07 -18.85 5.02
N VAL A 33 -20.36 -18.96 6.15
CA VAL A 33 -18.97 -18.53 6.25
C VAL A 33 -18.04 -19.50 5.51
N SER A 34 -18.29 -20.81 5.61
CA SER A 34 -17.53 -21.88 4.97
C SER A 34 -16.02 -21.63 5.11
N ASP A 35 -15.24 -21.70 4.02
CA ASP A 35 -13.80 -21.42 3.99
C ASP A 35 -13.46 -19.98 3.59
N SER A 36 -14.45 -19.07 3.60
CA SER A 36 -14.24 -17.69 3.15
C SER A 36 -13.33 -16.92 4.11
N PRO A 37 -12.48 -16.02 3.59
CA PRO A 37 -11.69 -15.13 4.44
C PRO A 37 -12.62 -14.14 5.17
N ILE A 38 -12.40 -13.97 6.47
CA ILE A 38 -13.17 -13.05 7.31
C ILE A 38 -12.40 -11.74 7.41
N ILE A 39 -13.03 -10.66 6.96
CA ILE A 39 -12.46 -9.31 6.99
C ILE A 39 -13.28 -8.49 7.97
N ALA A 40 -12.63 -7.94 8.98
CA ALA A 40 -13.27 -7.14 10.02
C ALA A 40 -12.39 -5.97 10.47
N HIS A 41 -12.98 -5.06 11.23
CA HIS A 41 -12.27 -3.95 11.86
C HIS A 41 -12.10 -4.30 13.33
N ASN A 42 -10.87 -4.67 13.73
CA ASN A 42 -10.57 -5.33 15.01
C ASN A 42 -11.10 -6.78 15.08
N VAL A 43 -10.58 -7.63 14.18
CA VAL A 43 -11.06 -9.01 13.96
C VAL A 43 -11.07 -9.90 15.20
N ASP A 44 -10.17 -9.64 16.16
CA ASP A 44 -10.08 -10.38 17.42
C ASP A 44 -11.36 -10.28 18.25
N PHE A 45 -12.05 -9.15 18.18
CA PHE A 45 -13.31 -8.94 18.89
C PHE A 45 -14.41 -9.83 18.30
N ASP A 46 -14.67 -9.73 17.00
CA ASP A 46 -15.72 -10.50 16.32
C ASP A 46 -15.47 -12.01 16.39
N ILE A 47 -14.24 -12.45 16.10
CA ILE A 47 -13.87 -13.87 16.16
C ILE A 47 -13.91 -14.41 17.59
N GLY A 48 -13.53 -13.59 18.58
CA GLY A 48 -13.65 -13.95 19.99
C GLY A 48 -15.10 -14.21 20.38
N PHE A 49 -16.02 -13.32 19.99
CA PHE A 49 -17.46 -13.49 20.22
C PHE A 49 -18.03 -14.71 19.50
N LEU A 50 -17.71 -14.89 18.22
CA LEU A 50 -18.19 -16.02 17.43
C LEU A 50 -17.70 -17.35 18.00
N ASN A 51 -16.41 -17.46 18.36
CA ASN A 51 -15.86 -18.69 18.94
C ASN A 51 -16.44 -19.00 20.32
N TYR A 52 -16.77 -17.98 21.12
CA TYR A 52 -17.45 -18.18 22.39
C TYR A 52 -18.86 -18.75 22.19
N GLU A 53 -19.64 -18.16 21.28
CA GLU A 53 -21.00 -18.63 20.97
C GLU A 53 -21.00 -20.02 20.31
N LEU A 54 -20.03 -20.32 19.45
CA LEU A 54 -19.83 -21.66 18.88
C LEU A 54 -19.48 -22.68 19.97
N SER A 55 -18.61 -22.33 20.91
CA SER A 55 -18.28 -23.19 22.05
C SER A 55 -19.52 -23.47 22.92
N ASN A 56 -20.39 -22.48 23.13
CA ASN A 56 -21.66 -22.68 23.85
C ASN A 56 -22.65 -23.59 23.10
N CYS A 57 -22.47 -23.73 21.79
CA CYS A 57 -23.24 -24.62 20.94
C CYS A 57 -22.56 -25.99 20.71
N GLU A 58 -21.47 -26.29 21.43
CA GLU A 58 -20.66 -27.51 21.26
C GLU A 58 -20.10 -27.66 19.83
N LYS A 59 -19.74 -26.53 19.19
CA LYS A 59 -19.16 -26.47 17.85
C LYS A 59 -17.69 -26.10 17.90
N ASP A 60 -16.97 -26.51 16.86
CA ASP A 60 -15.57 -26.16 16.67
C ASP A 60 -15.39 -24.65 16.42
N LYS A 61 -14.19 -24.17 16.74
CA LYS A 61 -13.79 -22.77 16.49
C LYS A 61 -13.64 -22.51 14.99
N LEU A 62 -13.85 -21.26 14.60
CA LEU A 62 -13.58 -20.80 13.24
C LEU A 62 -12.07 -20.90 12.95
N THR A 63 -11.73 -21.55 11.84
CA THR A 63 -10.36 -21.73 11.34
C THR A 63 -10.08 -20.87 10.09
N ASN A 64 -11.04 -20.04 9.71
CA ASN A 64 -10.97 -19.16 8.55
C ASN A 64 -9.76 -18.23 8.59
N LYS A 65 -9.26 -17.87 7.41
CA LYS A 65 -8.28 -16.81 7.27
C LYS A 65 -8.89 -15.48 7.71
N THR A 66 -8.33 -14.86 8.74
CA THR A 66 -8.76 -13.56 9.24
C THR A 66 -7.88 -12.44 8.69
N ILE A 67 -8.50 -11.30 8.39
CA ILE A 67 -7.81 -10.08 7.95
C ILE A 67 -8.30 -8.93 8.80
N ASP A 68 -7.41 -8.32 9.58
CA ASP A 68 -7.71 -7.11 10.32
C ASP A 68 -7.43 -5.85 9.50
N THR A 69 -8.47 -5.09 9.22
CA THR A 69 -8.35 -3.79 8.54
C THR A 69 -7.63 -2.74 9.38
N VAL A 70 -7.63 -2.87 10.72
CA VAL A 70 -6.91 -1.96 11.62
C VAL A 70 -5.41 -2.12 11.48
N GLU A 71 -4.90 -3.35 11.37
CA GLU A 71 -3.48 -3.62 11.16
C GLU A 71 -3.00 -3.02 9.84
N ILE A 72 -3.74 -3.28 8.75
CA ILE A 72 -3.46 -2.71 7.43
C ILE A 72 -3.46 -1.18 7.48
N ALA A 73 -4.45 -0.59 8.17
CA ALA A 73 -4.53 0.86 8.31
C ALA A 73 -3.38 1.46 9.14
N ARG A 74 -2.90 0.75 10.17
CA ARG A 74 -1.77 1.19 11.01
C ARG A 74 -0.44 1.15 10.27
N GLU A 75 -0.22 0.13 9.45
CA GLU A 75 0.97 0.04 8.59
C GLU A 75 1.00 1.20 7.59
N LYS A 76 -0.15 1.50 6.98
CA LYS A 76 -0.26 2.57 5.98
C LYS A 76 -0.22 3.97 6.61
N PHE A 77 -0.78 4.15 7.80
CA PHE A 77 -0.93 5.45 8.46
C PHE A 77 -0.43 5.42 9.91
N PRO A 78 0.89 5.31 10.12
CA PRO A 78 1.45 5.27 11.47
C PRO A 78 1.16 6.56 12.23
N GLY A 79 0.70 6.43 13.48
CA GLY A 79 0.44 7.55 14.40
C GLY A 79 -0.88 8.31 14.16
N GLN A 80 -1.74 7.84 13.24
CA GLN A 80 -3.02 8.47 12.96
C GLN A 80 -4.19 7.66 13.51
N SER A 81 -5.36 8.29 13.64
CA SER A 81 -6.58 7.58 14.02
C SER A 81 -7.00 6.61 12.92
N VAL A 82 -7.07 5.33 13.28
CA VAL A 82 -7.43 4.22 12.38
C VAL A 82 -8.86 3.73 12.62
N SER A 83 -9.73 4.56 13.23
CA SER A 83 -11.15 4.19 13.36
C SER A 83 -11.83 4.17 11.99
N LEU A 84 -12.84 3.32 11.82
CA LEU A 84 -13.64 3.24 10.59
C LEU A 84 -14.11 4.63 10.11
N ASP A 85 -14.54 5.49 11.03
CA ASP A 85 -14.98 6.86 10.75
C ASP A 85 -13.85 7.75 10.23
N ALA A 86 -12.66 7.62 10.80
CA ALA A 86 -11.48 8.37 10.37
C ALA A 86 -11.04 7.92 8.97
N LEU A 87 -11.11 6.63 8.68
CA LEU A 87 -10.81 6.06 7.37
C LEU A 87 -11.86 6.49 6.33
N CYS A 88 -13.15 6.45 6.66
CA CYS A 88 -14.21 6.92 5.76
C CYS A 88 -14.05 8.40 5.41
N LYS A 89 -13.72 9.25 6.40
CA LYS A 89 -13.43 10.68 6.16
C LYS A 89 -12.21 10.88 5.27
N ARG A 90 -11.15 10.08 5.46
CA ARG A 90 -9.92 10.17 4.65
C ARG A 90 -10.16 9.86 3.19
N TYR A 91 -10.91 8.80 2.92
CA TYR A 91 -11.22 8.37 1.56
C TYR A 91 -12.43 9.08 0.95
N ASN A 92 -12.94 10.13 1.62
CA ASN A 92 -14.09 10.91 1.20
C ASN A 92 -15.33 10.04 0.89
N ILE A 93 -15.49 8.94 1.64
CA ILE A 93 -16.61 8.03 1.50
C ILE A 93 -17.82 8.68 2.16
N ASN A 94 -18.94 8.74 1.44
CA ASN A 94 -20.14 9.40 1.94
C ASN A 94 -20.76 8.63 3.12
N ILE A 95 -20.74 9.24 4.30
CA ILE A 95 -21.31 8.71 5.56
C ILE A 95 -22.73 9.26 5.78
N ALA A 96 -23.26 10.13 4.91
CA ALA A 96 -24.54 10.83 5.11
C ALA A 96 -25.77 9.90 5.18
N ALA A 97 -25.64 8.63 4.75
CA ALA A 97 -26.67 7.62 4.94
C ALA A 97 -26.65 6.98 6.36
N ARG A 98 -25.67 7.30 7.22
CA ARG A 98 -25.68 6.92 8.64
C ARG A 98 -26.66 7.79 9.42
N GLU A 99 -27.91 7.35 9.51
CA GLU A 99 -28.78 7.79 10.61
C GLU A 99 -28.59 6.90 11.86
N LYS A 100 -28.14 5.65 11.71
CA LYS A 100 -27.82 4.71 12.81
C LYS A 100 -26.63 3.83 12.44
N HIS A 101 -25.79 3.47 13.43
CA HIS A 101 -24.68 2.53 13.26
C HIS A 101 -25.21 1.08 13.10
N SER A 102 -25.88 0.82 11.98
CA SER A 102 -26.29 -0.54 11.64
C SER A 102 -25.07 -1.33 11.19
N ALA A 103 -24.90 -2.55 11.73
CA ALA A 103 -23.81 -3.45 11.35
C ALA A 103 -23.73 -3.72 9.83
N ILE A 104 -24.88 -3.66 9.13
CA ILE A 104 -24.96 -3.81 7.67
C ILE A 104 -24.30 -2.62 6.96
N LEU A 105 -24.59 -1.40 7.42
CA LEU A 105 -23.99 -0.22 6.81
C LEU A 105 -22.49 -0.14 7.13
N ASP A 106 -22.09 -0.55 8.33
CA ASP A 106 -20.69 -0.59 8.73
C ASP A 106 -19.91 -1.64 7.90
N THR A 107 -20.50 -2.79 7.58
CA THR A 107 -19.89 -3.77 6.66
C THR A 107 -19.77 -3.25 5.23
N GLU A 108 -20.78 -2.52 4.72
CA GLU A 108 -20.69 -1.85 3.42
C GLU A 108 -19.58 -0.79 3.38
N LEU A 109 -19.47 0.05 4.41
CA LEU A 109 -18.41 1.06 4.51
C LEU A 109 -17.03 0.41 4.64
N LEU A 110 -16.91 -0.63 5.45
CA LEU A 110 -15.69 -1.40 5.62
C LEU A 110 -15.22 -2.01 4.30
N SER A 111 -16.13 -2.54 3.48
CA SER A 111 -15.79 -3.09 2.17
C SER A 111 -15.15 -2.02 1.25
N LYS A 112 -15.70 -0.79 1.25
CA LYS A 112 -15.16 0.34 0.48
C LYS A 112 -13.80 0.78 1.00
N VAL A 113 -13.69 0.95 2.32
CA VAL A 113 -12.42 1.31 2.97
C VAL A 113 -11.34 0.26 2.71
N TYR A 114 -11.69 -1.03 2.77
CA TYR A 114 -10.75 -2.12 2.52
C TYR A 114 -10.19 -2.09 1.09
N ILE A 115 -11.05 -1.84 0.09
CA ILE A 115 -10.61 -1.68 -1.31
C ILE A 115 -9.62 -0.52 -1.45
N GLU A 116 -9.89 0.62 -0.79
CA GLU A 116 -8.99 1.78 -0.79
C GLU A 116 -7.70 1.54 -0.01
N LEU A 117 -7.74 0.74 1.07
CA LEU A 117 -6.55 0.38 1.83
C LEU A 117 -5.59 -0.47 1.00
N LEU A 118 -6.12 -1.37 0.18
CA LEU A 118 -5.33 -2.21 -0.72
C LEU A 118 -4.78 -1.47 -1.95
N ASP A 119 -5.12 -0.19 -2.15
CA ASP A 119 -4.75 0.61 -3.34
C ASP A 119 -5.11 -0.04 -4.68
N LYS A 120 -6.01 -1.03 -4.69
CA LYS A 120 -6.34 -1.84 -5.88
C LYS A 120 -7.20 -1.11 -6.92
N LYS A 121 -7.51 0.17 -6.70
CA LYS A 121 -8.22 0.97 -7.70
C LYS A 121 -7.39 1.25 -8.93
N GLU A 122 -6.07 1.35 -8.77
CA GLU A 122 -5.15 1.62 -9.88
C GLU A 122 -4.00 0.63 -9.78
N PRO A 123 -3.65 -0.09 -10.86
CA PRO A 123 -2.46 -0.93 -10.85
C PRO A 123 -1.26 -0.04 -10.55
N THR A 124 -0.59 -0.29 -9.42
CA THR A 124 0.65 0.42 -9.09
C THR A 124 1.66 0.17 -10.19
N LEU A 125 2.14 1.24 -10.81
CA LEU A 125 3.22 1.19 -11.78
C LEU A 125 4.50 0.80 -11.03
N ASP A 126 4.78 -0.49 -10.96
CA ASP A 126 6.00 -0.99 -10.35
C ASP A 126 7.18 -0.68 -11.29
N LEU A 127 7.88 0.41 -10.98
CA LEU A 127 9.12 0.78 -11.65
C LEU A 127 10.33 0.01 -11.10
N ASN A 128 10.15 -0.80 -10.04
CA ASN A 128 11.12 -1.84 -9.72
C ASN A 128 10.91 -3.01 -10.69
N ILE A 129 11.27 -2.75 -11.95
CA ILE A 129 11.89 -3.81 -12.74
C ILE A 129 13.10 -4.18 -11.89
N ASP A 130 13.08 -5.38 -11.31
CA ASP A 130 14.27 -6.03 -10.78
C ASP A 130 15.37 -5.73 -11.80
N THR A 131 16.29 -4.82 -11.49
CA THR A 131 17.61 -4.87 -12.07
C THR A 131 18.31 -6.08 -11.45
N LYS A 132 17.69 -7.25 -11.49
CA LYS A 132 18.38 -8.41 -12.05
C LYS A 132 18.89 -7.86 -13.36
N THR A 133 20.15 -7.45 -13.32
CA THR A 133 21.08 -7.62 -14.42
C THR A 133 20.36 -8.29 -15.58
N PHE A 134 19.67 -7.50 -16.40
CA PHE A 134 19.88 -7.66 -17.82
C PHE A 134 21.39 -7.45 -17.91
N GLU A 135 22.12 -8.56 -17.74
CA GLU A 135 23.33 -8.75 -18.50
C GLU A 135 22.90 -8.27 -19.87
N ASN A 136 23.35 -7.06 -20.19
CA ASN A 136 23.18 -6.52 -21.51
C ASN A 136 23.79 -7.60 -22.39
N ASP A 137 22.94 -8.43 -22.99
CA ASP A 137 23.32 -9.37 -24.05
C ASP A 137 23.82 -8.59 -25.28
N THR A 138 23.83 -7.26 -25.22
CA THR A 138 24.82 -6.46 -25.91
C THR A 138 26.12 -6.48 -25.11
N GLU A 139 26.98 -7.40 -25.51
CA GLU A 139 28.40 -7.55 -25.18
C GLU A 139 29.19 -6.24 -25.43
N PHE A 140 28.87 -5.17 -24.71
CA PHE A 140 29.50 -3.86 -24.86
C PHE A 140 30.70 -3.79 -23.93
N ASP A 141 31.74 -4.50 -24.33
CA ASP A 141 33.00 -4.54 -23.62
C ASP A 141 33.76 -3.22 -23.79
N VAL A 142 33.63 -2.34 -22.79
CA VAL A 142 34.29 -1.02 -22.74
C VAL A 142 35.82 -1.16 -22.77
N SER A 143 36.37 -2.32 -22.42
CA SER A 143 37.81 -2.57 -22.47
C SER A 143 38.36 -2.68 -23.90
N LYS A 144 37.54 -3.08 -24.88
CA LYS A 144 37.90 -3.10 -26.31
C LYS A 144 38.10 -1.69 -26.90
N PHE A 145 37.56 -0.65 -26.26
CA PHE A 145 37.69 0.74 -26.71
C PHE A 145 38.87 1.50 -26.08
N LYS A 146 39.57 0.93 -25.09
CA LYS A 146 40.70 1.60 -24.43
C LYS A 146 41.95 1.71 -25.31
N ASN A 147 42.13 0.81 -26.28
CA ASN A 147 43.30 0.75 -27.16
C ASN A 147 42.99 1.11 -28.62
N ARG A 148 42.23 2.20 -28.85
CA ARG A 148 42.18 2.81 -30.18
C ARG A 148 43.21 3.93 -30.26
N GLU A 149 44.33 3.68 -30.92
CA GLU A 149 45.21 4.74 -31.40
C GLU A 149 44.46 5.53 -32.48
N LEU A 150 43.72 6.55 -32.04
CA LEU A 150 43.03 7.46 -32.94
C LEU A 150 44.05 8.41 -33.56
N PRO A 151 44.01 8.66 -34.89
CA PRO A 151 44.87 9.67 -35.49
C PRO A 151 44.55 11.04 -34.87
N MET A 152 45.60 11.83 -34.65
CA MET A 152 45.46 13.18 -34.11
C MET A 152 44.54 13.98 -35.04
N ARG A 153 43.42 14.46 -34.51
CA ARG A 153 42.40 15.21 -35.28
C ARG A 153 42.79 16.66 -35.54
N LEU A 154 43.94 17.09 -35.04
CA LEU A 154 44.40 18.47 -35.15
C LEU A 154 45.17 18.64 -36.46
N SER A 155 44.70 19.56 -37.29
CA SER A 155 45.44 20.02 -38.46
C SER A 155 46.54 21.01 -38.03
N LYS A 156 47.60 21.13 -38.84
CA LYS A 156 48.70 22.08 -38.55
C LYS A 156 48.23 23.53 -38.52
N GLU A 157 47.21 23.86 -39.31
CA GLU A 157 46.62 25.19 -39.39
C GLU A 157 45.89 25.58 -38.09
N GLU A 158 45.17 24.63 -37.48
CA GLU A 158 44.49 24.84 -36.20
C GLU A 158 45.48 25.04 -35.04
N GLU A 159 46.66 24.43 -35.11
CA GLU A 159 47.70 24.60 -34.09
C GLU A 159 48.32 26.01 -34.13
N GLU A 160 48.49 26.58 -35.33
CA GLU A 160 49.00 27.95 -35.51
C GLU A 160 47.97 28.99 -35.05
N LEU A 161 46.71 28.86 -35.47
CA LEU A 161 45.62 29.73 -35.00
C LEU A 161 45.44 29.67 -33.49
N HIS A 162 45.59 28.48 -32.91
CA HIS A 162 45.52 28.30 -31.47
C HIS A 162 46.69 28.98 -30.74
N LYS A 163 47.91 28.97 -31.30
CA LYS A 163 49.06 29.68 -30.72
C LYS A 163 48.85 31.19 -30.72
N ASP A 164 48.39 31.76 -31.84
CA ASP A 164 48.07 33.18 -31.96
C ASP A 164 46.96 33.59 -30.96
N PHE A 165 45.95 32.74 -30.79
CA PHE A 165 44.89 32.95 -29.80
C PHE A 165 45.41 32.94 -28.35
N VAL A 166 46.32 32.03 -28.01
CA VAL A 166 46.92 31.95 -26.66
C VAL A 166 47.84 33.13 -26.36
N GLU A 167 48.48 33.72 -27.37
CA GLU A 167 49.26 34.96 -27.18
C GLU A 167 48.37 36.15 -26.81
N THR A 168 47.15 36.17 -27.35
CA THR A 168 46.13 37.19 -27.05
C THR A 168 45.61 37.09 -25.59
N LEU A 169 45.72 35.92 -24.95
CA LEU A 169 45.20 35.64 -23.60
C LEU A 169 46.08 36.15 -22.43
N GLY A 170 47.16 36.89 -22.71
CA GLY A 170 47.95 37.60 -21.70
C GLY A 170 48.77 36.72 -20.73
N PRO A 171 49.51 37.32 -19.79
CA PRO A 171 50.51 36.61 -18.96
C PRO A 171 49.93 35.73 -17.83
N LYS A 172 48.61 35.80 -17.56
CA LYS A 172 47.94 34.98 -16.54
C LYS A 172 47.22 33.74 -17.09
N ALA A 173 47.33 33.47 -18.39
CA ALA A 173 46.66 32.34 -19.02
C ALA A 173 47.13 31.00 -18.43
N ILE A 174 46.19 30.19 -17.94
CA ILE A 174 46.44 28.84 -17.39
C ILE A 174 47.07 27.93 -18.46
N TRP A 175 46.76 28.18 -19.73
CA TRP A 175 47.30 27.44 -20.87
C TRP A 175 48.84 27.47 -20.93
N LYS A 176 49.47 28.58 -20.54
CA LYS A 176 50.94 28.71 -20.48
C LYS A 176 51.57 27.94 -19.32
N LYS A 177 50.78 27.51 -18.32
CA LYS A 177 51.24 26.72 -17.17
C LYS A 177 51.14 25.21 -17.38
N ILE A 178 50.24 24.76 -18.26
CA ILE A 178 49.98 23.33 -18.50
C ILE A 178 51.04 22.71 -19.43
N ASN A 179 51.58 23.48 -20.38
CA ASN A 179 52.58 23.01 -21.35
C ASN A 179 54.04 22.99 -20.81
N SER A 180 54.27 23.12 -19.50
CA SER A 180 55.62 23.16 -18.89
C SER A 180 55.96 21.94 -18.01
N ASN A 181 55.25 20.82 -18.17
CA ASN A 181 55.59 19.53 -17.57
C ASN A 181 55.68 18.45 -18.63
#